data_AF-A0A7Y1Z4P0-F1
#
_entry.id   AF-A0A7Y1Z4P0-F1
#
_cell.length_a   1.000
_cell.length_b   1.000
_cell.length_c   1.000
_cell.angle_alpha   90.00
_cell.angle_beta   90.00
_cell.angle_gamma   90.00
#
_symmetry.space_group_name_H-M   'P 1'
#
loop_
_entity.id
_entity.type
_entity.pdbx_description
1 polymer ?
#
loop_
_entity_poly.entity_id
_entity_poly.type
_entity_poly.pdbx_seq_one_letter_code
_entity_poly.pdbx_strand_id
1 'polypeptide(L)'
;MIYEHSKQTIGAMRTLRICIGFLVILMFYGCKKEVPGNKFIFVSDYCTTIIVGGVLGIQEKCFYKDEVVVAELVTESTIVIRIAEPSVLNSEPGPSSYQELLDIPIKHVIAKK
;
A
#
# COMPACT_ATOMS: atom_id res chain seq x y z
N MET A 1 52.35 -30.44 7.10
CA MET A 1 51.13 -30.16 6.30
C MET A 1 49.89 -29.84 7.14
N ILE A 2 49.98 -29.52 8.44
CA ILE A 2 48.80 -29.19 9.28
C ILE A 2 48.54 -27.67 9.34
N TYR A 3 49.56 -26.85 9.02
CA TYR A 3 49.51 -25.40 9.19
C TYR A 3 48.72 -24.66 8.08
N GLU A 4 48.73 -25.14 6.83
CA GLU A 4 48.04 -24.49 5.72
C GLU A 4 46.52 -24.68 5.77
N HIS A 5 46.05 -25.85 6.20
CA HIS A 5 44.61 -26.15 6.37
C HIS A 5 43.94 -25.26 7.44
N SER A 6 44.69 -24.81 8.44
CA SER A 6 44.18 -23.94 9.52
C SER A 6 43.91 -22.50 9.04
N LYS A 7 44.74 -21.96 8.13
CA LYS A 7 44.56 -20.58 7.63
C LYS A 7 43.35 -20.45 6.69
N GLN A 8 43.08 -21.49 5.90
CA GLN A 8 42.00 -21.51 4.93
C GLN A 8 40.61 -21.57 5.60
N THR A 9 40.49 -22.30 6.72
CA THR A 9 39.25 -22.41 7.50
C THR A 9 38.94 -21.14 8.31
N ILE A 10 39.96 -20.44 8.80
CA ILE A 10 39.82 -19.15 9.51
C ILE A 10 39.40 -18.02 8.55
N GLY A 11 39.94 -18.01 7.33
CA GLY A 11 39.55 -17.08 6.27
C GLY A 11 38.07 -17.25 5.88
N ALA A 12 37.65 -18.50 5.61
CA ALA A 12 36.27 -18.81 5.25
C ALA A 12 35.25 -18.43 6.35
N MET A 13 35.59 -18.63 7.63
CA MET A 13 34.75 -18.21 8.76
C MET A 13 34.61 -16.69 8.88
N ARG A 14 35.66 -15.92 8.55
CA ARG A 14 35.60 -14.44 8.53
C ARG A 14 34.74 -13.93 7.38
N THR A 15 34.88 -14.50 6.18
CA THR A 15 34.07 -14.11 5.01
C THR A 15 32.60 -14.45 5.20
N LEU A 16 32.29 -15.62 5.80
CA LEU A 16 30.92 -16.01 6.10
C LEU A 16 30.22 -15.07 7.10
N ARG A 17 30.94 -14.61 8.13
CA ARG A 17 30.43 -13.63 9.11
C ARG A 17 30.15 -12.27 8.47
N ILE A 18 30.98 -11.84 7.53
CA ILE A 18 30.79 -10.58 6.78
C ILE A 18 29.56 -10.69 5.86
N CYS A 19 29.38 -11.82 5.18
CA CYS A 19 28.20 -12.06 4.33
C CYS A 19 26.89 -12.08 5.13
N ILE A 20 26.89 -12.71 6.31
CA ILE A 20 25.72 -12.72 7.21
C ILE A 20 25.38 -11.30 7.68
N GLY A 21 26.39 -10.49 8.03
CA GLY A 21 26.19 -9.09 8.40
C GLY A 21 25.54 -8.27 7.29
N PHE A 22 25.97 -8.47 6.04
CA PHE A 22 25.40 -7.77 4.88
C PHE A 22 23.93 -8.15 4.61
N LEU A 23 23.58 -9.42 4.85
CA LEU A 23 22.22 -9.94 4.66
C LEU A 23 21.25 -9.42 5.72
N VAL A 24 21.72 -9.20 6.95
CA VAL A 24 20.92 -8.60 8.04
C VAL A 24 20.64 -7.11 7.78
N ILE A 25 21.57 -6.36 7.17
CA ILE A 25 21.38 -4.93 6.85
C ILE A 25 20.30 -4.74 5.76
N LEU A 26 20.19 -5.67 4.81
CA LEU A 26 19.14 -5.63 3.77
C LEU A 26 17.73 -5.86 4.34
N MET A 27 17.59 -6.53 5.49
CA MET A 27 16.29 -6.74 6.12
C MET A 27 15.68 -5.49 6.75
N PHE A 28 16.45 -4.41 6.96
CA PHE A 28 15.96 -3.18 7.60
C PHE A 28 15.44 -2.11 6.64
N TYR A 29 15.49 -2.33 5.32
CA TYR A 29 14.99 -1.35 4.33
C TYR A 29 13.48 -1.47 4.02
N GLY A 30 12.77 -2.39 4.68
CA GLY A 30 11.31 -2.51 4.61
C GLY A 30 10.56 -1.44 5.40
N CYS A 31 11.01 -0.18 5.41
CA CYS A 31 10.27 0.90 6.04
C CYS A 31 9.27 1.47 5.02
N LYS A 32 8.06 0.92 4.98
CA LYS A 32 6.93 1.61 4.36
C LYS A 32 6.63 2.82 5.24
N LYS A 33 7.14 3.99 4.85
CA LYS A 33 6.61 5.24 5.38
C LYS A 33 5.16 5.31 4.93
N GLU A 34 4.23 5.19 5.88
CA GLU A 34 2.89 5.73 5.72
C GLU A 34 3.05 7.20 5.38
N VAL A 35 2.90 7.53 4.11
CA VAL A 35 2.89 8.93 3.68
C VAL A 35 1.69 9.55 4.39
N PRO A 36 1.83 10.65 5.15
CA PRO A 36 0.69 11.34 5.72
C PRO A 36 -0.24 11.67 4.55
N GLY A 37 -1.36 10.96 4.49
CA GLY A 37 -2.17 10.89 3.28
C GLY A 37 -2.60 12.28 2.86
N ASN A 38 -2.41 12.59 1.58
CA ASN A 38 -2.79 13.87 1.02
C ASN A 38 -4.30 14.02 1.19
N LYS A 39 -4.72 15.01 1.97
CA LYS A 39 -6.15 15.30 2.16
C LYS A 39 -6.66 16.03 0.93
N PHE A 40 -7.78 15.57 0.42
CA PHE A 40 -8.50 16.20 -0.67
C PHE A 40 -9.90 16.57 -0.21
N ILE A 41 -10.43 17.67 -0.73
CA ILE A 41 -11.81 18.09 -0.52
C ILE A 41 -12.55 18.08 -1.85
N PHE A 42 -13.77 17.54 -1.86
CA PHE A 42 -14.62 17.56 -3.04
C PHE A 42 -15.14 18.97 -3.32
N VAL A 43 -14.98 19.44 -4.56
CA VAL A 43 -15.48 20.75 -5.01
C VAL A 43 -16.86 20.67 -5.67
N SER A 44 -17.29 19.46 -6.01
CA SER A 44 -18.60 19.12 -6.57
C SER A 44 -19.02 17.75 -6.06
N ASP A 45 -20.32 17.49 -6.04
CA ASP A 45 -20.84 16.14 -5.81
C ASP A 45 -20.32 15.17 -6.87
N TYR A 46 -19.96 13.96 -6.44
CA TYR A 46 -19.46 12.90 -7.30
C TYR A 46 -20.05 11.56 -6.87
N CYS A 47 -20.88 10.98 -7.72
CA CYS A 47 -21.40 9.64 -7.54
C CYS A 47 -20.73 8.69 -8.54
N THR A 48 -20.38 7.50 -8.06
CA THR A 48 -19.85 6.44 -8.89
C THR A 48 -20.33 5.10 -8.38
N THR A 49 -20.22 4.10 -9.23
CA THR A 49 -20.61 2.74 -8.92
C THR A 49 -19.42 2.00 -8.32
N ILE A 50 -19.64 1.35 -7.17
CA ILE A 50 -18.67 0.49 -6.50
C ILE A 50 -19.17 -0.95 -6.49
N ILE A 51 -18.21 -1.88 -6.49
CA ILE A 51 -18.51 -3.31 -6.39
C ILE A 51 -18.45 -3.71 -4.91
N VAL A 52 -19.56 -4.25 -4.41
CA VAL A 52 -19.65 -4.74 -3.03
C VAL A 52 -19.87 -6.24 -3.09
N GLY A 53 -19.03 -6.99 -2.39
CA GLY A 53 -19.16 -8.44 -2.29
C GLY A 53 -20.52 -8.86 -1.76
N GLY A 54 -20.98 -10.00 -2.22
CA GLY A 54 -22.12 -10.74 -1.69
C GLY A 54 -23.36 -10.56 -2.55
N VAL A 55 -24.51 -10.60 -1.88
CA VAL A 55 -25.84 -10.48 -2.51
C VAL A 55 -26.08 -9.10 -3.13
N LEU A 56 -25.33 -8.09 -2.67
CA LEU A 56 -25.52 -6.69 -3.08
C LEU A 56 -24.92 -6.39 -4.46
N GLY A 57 -23.78 -7.00 -4.81
CA GLY A 57 -23.13 -6.92 -6.13
C GLY A 57 -22.59 -5.54 -6.49
N ILE A 58 -23.48 -4.58 -6.76
CA ILE A 58 -23.18 -3.25 -7.27
C ILE A 58 -23.95 -2.21 -6.45
N GLN A 59 -23.25 -1.20 -5.94
CA GLN A 59 -23.84 -0.11 -5.17
C GLN A 59 -23.36 1.25 -5.68
N GLU A 60 -24.20 2.28 -5.58
CA GLU A 60 -23.78 3.66 -5.82
C GLU A 60 -23.14 4.26 -4.56
N LYS A 61 -21.98 4.88 -4.74
CA LYS A 61 -21.27 5.65 -3.71
C LYS A 61 -21.20 7.11 -4.15
N CYS A 62 -21.83 7.98 -3.37
CA CYS A 62 -21.76 9.42 -3.56
C CYS A 62 -20.82 10.05 -2.54
N PHE A 63 -20.07 11.04 -3.01
CA PHE A 63 -19.28 11.98 -2.23
C PHE A 63 -19.86 13.36 -2.46
N TYR A 64 -20.07 14.10 -1.39
CA TYR A 64 -20.71 15.40 -1.47
C TYR A 64 -19.66 16.52 -1.49
N LYS A 65 -20.04 17.67 -2.04
CA LYS A 65 -19.23 18.87 -1.94
C LYS A 65 -18.81 19.14 -0.49
N ASP A 66 -17.57 19.56 -0.32
CA ASP A 66 -16.90 19.84 0.95
C ASP A 66 -16.56 18.59 1.81
N GLU A 67 -16.89 17.39 1.33
CA GLU A 67 -16.44 16.13 1.93
C GLU A 67 -14.91 15.99 1.78
N VAL A 68 -14.25 15.51 2.84
CA VAL A 68 -12.79 15.36 2.88
C VAL A 68 -12.43 13.89 2.85
N VAL A 69 -11.54 13.53 1.92
CA VAL A 69 -11.01 12.18 1.78
C VAL A 69 -9.48 12.19 1.88
N VAL A 70 -8.91 11.05 2.21
CA VAL A 70 -7.47 10.84 2.30
C VAL A 70 -7.05 9.96 1.11
N ALA A 71 -6.17 10.49 0.26
CA ALA A 71 -5.65 9.73 -0.87
C ALA A 71 -4.50 8.82 -0.45
N GLU A 72 -4.54 7.57 -0.91
CA GLU A 72 -3.41 6.62 -0.82
C GLU A 72 -2.39 6.86 -1.95
N LEU A 73 -2.89 7.24 -3.12
CA LEU A 73 -2.07 7.54 -4.29
C LEU A 73 -2.65 8.74 -5.04
N VAL A 74 -1.77 9.56 -5.60
CA VAL A 74 -2.15 10.69 -6.47
C VAL A 74 -1.43 10.50 -7.79
N THR A 75 -2.19 10.54 -8.89
CA THR A 75 -1.67 10.53 -10.26
C THR A 75 -1.97 11.88 -10.92
N GLU A 76 -1.57 12.04 -12.19
CA GLU A 76 -1.85 13.27 -12.95
C GLU A 76 -3.35 13.51 -13.17
N SER A 77 -4.17 12.45 -13.21
CA SER A 77 -5.59 12.54 -13.58
C SER A 77 -6.56 12.04 -12.51
N THR A 78 -6.08 11.29 -11.52
CA THR A 78 -6.91 10.68 -10.47
C THR A 78 -6.25 10.72 -9.10
N ILE A 79 -7.08 10.67 -8.05
CA ILE A 79 -6.67 10.26 -6.72
C ILE A 79 -7.24 8.87 -6.44
N VAL A 80 -6.47 8.03 -5.76
CA VAL A 80 -6.91 6.71 -5.29
C VAL A 80 -7.21 6.83 -3.81
N ILE A 81 -8.44 6.53 -3.42
CA ILE A 81 -8.86 6.51 -2.01
C ILE A 81 -9.23 5.10 -1.59
N ARG A 82 -9.13 4.83 -0.29
CA ARG A 82 -9.69 3.62 0.31
C ARG A 82 -11.13 3.88 0.75
N ILE A 83 -12.06 3.04 0.29
CA ILE A 83 -13.50 3.16 0.58
C ILE A 83 -14.00 2.09 1.56
N ALA A 84 -13.17 1.12 1.91
CA ALA A 84 -13.50 0.09 2.87
C ALA A 84 -12.26 -0.33 3.68
N GLU A 85 -12.47 -0.65 4.96
CA GLU A 85 -11.38 -1.08 5.83
C GLU A 85 -10.74 -2.39 5.32
N PRO A 86 -9.41 -2.56 5.44
CA PRO A 86 -8.78 -3.84 5.17
C PRO A 86 -9.36 -4.88 6.12
N SER A 87 -10.02 -5.91 5.60
CA SER A 87 -10.49 -7.02 6.41
C SER A 87 -9.96 -8.34 5.88
N VAL A 88 -9.94 -9.35 6.75
CA VAL A 88 -9.61 -10.74 6.40
C VAL A 88 -10.56 -11.27 5.30
N LEU A 89 -11.76 -10.71 5.17
CA LEU A 89 -12.71 -11.08 4.11
C LEU A 89 -12.25 -10.67 2.70
N ASN A 90 -11.33 -9.71 2.62
CA ASN A 90 -10.79 -9.19 1.37
C ASN A 90 -9.36 -9.65 1.06
N SER A 91 -8.71 -10.37 1.98
CA SER A 91 -7.40 -10.97 1.72
C SER A 91 -7.45 -12.15 0.76
N GLU A 92 -8.62 -12.77 0.59
CA GLU A 92 -8.85 -13.85 -0.38
C GLU A 92 -9.99 -13.45 -1.34
N PRO A 93 -9.83 -13.65 -2.66
CA PRO A 93 -10.89 -13.36 -3.61
C PRO A 93 -12.06 -14.33 -3.41
N GLY A 94 -13.25 -13.81 -3.15
CA GLY A 94 -14.44 -14.60 -2.88
C GLY A 94 -15.74 -13.82 -3.08
N PRO A 95 -16.88 -14.51 -3.00
CA PRO A 95 -18.18 -13.90 -3.20
C PRO A 95 -18.49 -12.84 -2.14
N SER A 96 -17.78 -12.80 -1.02
CA SER A 96 -17.90 -11.78 0.02
C SER A 96 -16.88 -10.64 -0.09
N SER A 97 -16.03 -10.62 -1.12
CA SER A 97 -15.00 -9.60 -1.29
C SER A 97 -15.56 -8.31 -1.86
N TYR A 98 -15.15 -7.17 -1.33
CA TYR A 98 -15.60 -5.83 -1.70
C TYR A 98 -14.47 -4.99 -2.31
N GLN A 99 -14.83 -3.99 -3.10
CA GLN A 99 -13.88 -3.02 -3.64
C GLN A 99 -13.27 -2.19 -2.50
N GLU A 100 -11.96 -2.27 -2.30
CA GLU A 100 -11.26 -1.49 -1.28
C GLU A 100 -10.84 -0.11 -1.75
N LEU A 101 -10.45 -0.01 -3.02
CA LEU A 101 -9.86 1.16 -3.61
C LEU A 101 -10.77 1.76 -4.67
N LEU A 102 -10.84 3.08 -4.70
CA LEU A 102 -11.64 3.81 -5.66
C LEU A 102 -10.81 4.92 -6.29
N ASP A 103 -10.81 4.94 -7.62
CA ASP A 103 -10.23 6.01 -8.40
C ASP A 103 -11.24 7.15 -8.54
N ILE A 104 -10.84 8.36 -8.11
CA ILE A 104 -11.62 9.58 -8.25
C ILE A 104 -10.91 10.51 -9.24
N PRO A 105 -11.59 11.01 -10.29
CA PRO A 105 -11.01 11.99 -11.19
C PRO A 105 -10.63 13.28 -10.46
N ILE A 106 -9.42 13.79 -10.71
CA ILE A 106 -8.87 14.95 -10.00
C ILE A 106 -9.70 16.22 -10.20
N LYS A 107 -10.47 16.31 -11.29
CA LYS A 107 -11.40 17.41 -11.58
C LYS A 107 -12.48 17.64 -10.50
N HIS A 108 -12.78 16.63 -9.68
CA HIS A 108 -13.80 16.71 -8.63
C HIS A 108 -13.23 17.10 -7.26
N VAL A 109 -11.91 17.21 -7.12
CA VAL A 109 -11.24 17.39 -5.83
C VAL A 109 -10.13 18.44 -5.89
N ILE A 110 -9.82 19.05 -4.75
CA ILE A 110 -8.64 19.91 -4.59
C ILE A 110 -7.86 19.51 -3.35
N ALA A 111 -6.54 19.70 -3.36
CA ALA A 111 -5.70 19.42 -2.21
C ALA A 111 -6.03 20.38 -1.06
N LYS A 112 -6.30 19.81 0.12
CA LYS A 112 -6.55 20.55 1.36
C LYS A 112 -5.22 20.72 2.08
N LYS A 113 -4.73 21.96 2.12
CA LYS A 113 -3.52 22.37 2.85
C LYS A 113 -3.73 22.34 4.37
#